data_AF-A0A959NHQ7-F1
#
_entry.id   AF-A0A959NHQ7-F1
#
_cell.length_a   1.000
_cell.length_b   1.000
_cell.length_c   1.000
_cell.angle_alpha   90.00
_cell.angle_beta   90.00
_cell.angle_gamma   90.00
#
_symmetry.space_group_name_H-M   'P 1'
#
loop_
_entity.id
_entity.type
_entity.pdbx_description
1 polymer ?
#
loop_
_entity_poly.entity_id
_entity_poly.type
_entity_poly.pdbx_seq_one_letter_code
_entity_poly.pdbx_strand_id
1 'polypeptide(L)'
;MKNLKRVTSVVTLVLVMLVSANLSSQNHTYSEKQILEVKEKVKEGMSSFVASIKPVYKKGMTFNSFKMSLIGKNIKSITKEGDDLLFKAFGYLQNSTTIKNIAINDSGKEMAKALVFVKKYNDDKKSNIGELVLFGNTFREAFPDSGAIRLAGPCKWYQLGCWWNLIFGDYSDEVLGILIDIIIP
;
A
#
# COMPACT_ATOMS: atom_id res chain seq x y z
N MET A 1 47.34 -41.16 -3.32
CA MET A 1 46.88 -39.75 -3.35
C MET A 1 45.57 -39.47 -4.11
N LYS A 2 44.98 -40.41 -4.88
CA LYS A 2 43.70 -40.17 -5.61
C LYS A 2 42.44 -40.19 -4.72
N ASN A 3 42.45 -40.95 -3.61
CA ASN A 3 41.28 -41.09 -2.74
C ASN A 3 41.07 -39.89 -1.80
N LEU A 4 42.13 -39.17 -1.41
CA LEU A 4 42.00 -38.03 -0.49
C LEU A 4 41.37 -36.80 -1.17
N LYS A 5 41.67 -36.57 -2.47
CA LYS A 5 41.03 -35.50 -3.27
C LYS A 5 39.54 -35.76 -3.55
N ARG A 6 39.14 -37.03 -3.63
CA ARG A 6 37.75 -37.41 -3.88
C ARG A 6 36.89 -37.22 -2.62
N VAL A 7 37.45 -37.50 -1.45
CA VAL A 7 36.78 -37.29 -0.16
C VAL A 7 36.63 -35.80 0.14
N THR A 8 37.66 -34.98 -0.10
CA THR A 8 37.54 -33.53 0.11
C THR A 8 36.51 -32.89 -0.84
N SER A 9 36.47 -33.31 -2.11
CA SER A 9 35.53 -32.77 -3.10
C SER A 9 34.05 -33.13 -2.83
N VAL A 10 33.78 -34.27 -2.20
CA VAL A 10 32.40 -34.68 -1.82
C VAL A 10 31.96 -33.95 -0.53
N VAL A 11 32.87 -33.75 0.43
CA VAL A 11 32.56 -33.02 1.67
C VAL A 11 32.29 -31.54 1.42
N THR A 12 32.97 -30.90 0.45
CA THR A 12 32.68 -29.50 0.10
C THR A 12 31.31 -29.33 -0.57
N LEU A 13 30.88 -30.30 -1.38
CA LEU A 13 29.59 -30.23 -2.09
C LEU A 13 28.40 -30.37 -1.12
N VAL A 14 28.52 -31.22 -0.09
CA VAL A 14 27.47 -31.42 0.92
C VAL A 14 27.36 -30.21 1.85
N LEU A 15 28.47 -29.53 2.17
CA LEU A 15 28.43 -28.30 2.99
C LEU A 15 27.74 -27.13 2.26
N VAL A 16 27.90 -27.00 0.94
CA VAL A 16 27.25 -25.92 0.16
C VAL A 16 25.73 -26.18 0.01
N MET A 17 25.29 -27.44 -0.08
CA MET A 17 23.86 -27.76 -0.12
C MET A 17 23.16 -27.54 1.23
N LEU A 18 23.84 -27.71 2.37
CA LEU A 18 23.26 -27.51 3.70
C LEU A 18 23.06 -26.03 4.07
N VAL A 19 23.78 -25.10 3.43
CA VAL A 19 23.55 -23.65 3.63
C VAL A 19 22.33 -23.15 2.85
N SER A 20 21.85 -23.91 1.86
CA SER A 20 20.74 -23.50 0.98
C SER A 20 19.34 -23.74 1.59
N ALA A 21 19.24 -24.41 2.74
CA ALA A 21 17.97 -24.77 3.38
C ALA A 21 17.58 -23.92 4.59
N ASN A 22 18.41 -22.94 4.99
CA ASN A 22 18.06 -21.97 6.03
C ASN A 22 17.65 -20.63 5.41
N LEU A 23 16.79 -20.64 4.38
CA LEU A 23 15.81 -19.55 4.27
C LEU A 23 14.82 -19.77 5.41
N SER A 24 15.22 -19.37 6.61
CA SER A 24 14.29 -19.15 7.69
C SER A 24 13.27 -18.15 7.15
N SER A 25 12.07 -18.63 6.82
CA SER A 25 10.86 -17.84 6.95
C SER A 25 10.96 -17.23 8.34
N GLN A 26 11.37 -15.97 8.44
CA GLN A 26 11.27 -15.23 9.68
C GLN A 26 9.77 -15.07 9.91
N ASN A 27 9.15 -16.07 10.54
CA ASN A 27 7.82 -15.96 11.09
C ASN A 27 7.94 -14.89 12.16
N HIS A 28 7.76 -13.63 11.76
CA HIS A 28 7.61 -12.54 12.69
C HIS A 28 6.36 -12.85 13.50
N THR A 29 6.53 -13.08 14.80
CA THR A 29 5.41 -13.31 15.70
C THR A 29 4.89 -11.95 16.15
N TYR A 30 3.82 -11.48 15.51
CA TYR A 30 3.11 -10.27 15.93
C TYR A 30 2.10 -10.59 17.03
N SER A 31 1.97 -9.71 18.03
CA SER A 31 0.91 -9.87 19.03
C SER A 31 -0.47 -9.60 18.43
N GLU A 32 -1.51 -10.24 18.96
CA GLU A 32 -2.90 -10.01 18.53
C GLU A 32 -3.29 -8.54 18.64
N LYS A 33 -2.81 -7.85 19.69
CA LYS A 33 -3.03 -6.42 19.91
C LYS A 33 -2.44 -5.60 18.76
N GLN A 34 -1.20 -5.86 18.36
CA GLN A 34 -0.56 -5.15 17.24
C GLN A 34 -1.28 -5.41 15.92
N ILE A 35 -1.67 -6.66 15.67
CA ILE A 35 -2.43 -7.02 14.46
C ILE A 35 -3.76 -6.24 14.44
N LEU A 36 -4.48 -6.19 15.56
CA LEU A 36 -5.75 -5.48 15.66
C LEU A 36 -5.57 -3.98 15.44
N GLU A 37 -4.59 -3.36 16.11
CA GLU A 37 -4.30 -1.92 15.96
C GLU A 37 -3.96 -1.57 14.50
N VAL A 38 -3.12 -2.37 13.83
CA VAL A 38 -2.79 -2.14 12.42
C VAL A 38 -4.03 -2.32 11.54
N LYS A 39 -4.84 -3.36 11.77
CA LYS A 39 -6.09 -3.56 11.02
C LYS A 39 -7.03 -2.37 11.15
N GLU A 40 -7.27 -1.88 12.36
CA GLU A 40 -8.14 -0.73 12.60
C GLU A 40 -7.62 0.52 11.90
N LYS A 41 -6.34 0.82 12.06
CA LYS A 41 -5.69 1.97 11.43
C LYS A 41 -5.72 1.94 9.90
N VAL A 42 -5.53 0.78 9.28
CA VAL A 42 -5.63 0.67 7.80
C VAL A 42 -7.07 0.93 7.34
N LYS A 43 -8.09 0.45 8.06
CA LYS A 43 -9.50 0.74 7.75
C LYS A 43 -9.83 2.21 7.92
N GLU A 44 -9.31 2.85 8.97
CA GLU A 44 -9.42 4.31 9.16
C GLU A 44 -8.75 5.07 8.01
N GLY A 45 -7.59 4.59 7.55
CA GLY A 45 -6.93 5.11 6.35
C GLY A 45 -7.82 5.02 5.12
N MET A 46 -8.44 3.86 4.87
CA MET A 46 -9.37 3.69 3.75
C MET A 46 -10.59 4.61 3.86
N SER A 47 -11.16 4.70 5.05
CA SER A 47 -12.29 5.57 5.35
C SER A 47 -11.97 7.05 5.09
N SER A 48 -10.80 7.49 5.54
CA SER A 48 -10.33 8.87 5.35
C SER A 48 -9.96 9.17 3.90
N PHE A 49 -9.37 8.21 3.20
CA PHE A 49 -9.13 8.30 1.76
C PHE A 49 -10.43 8.49 0.99
N VAL A 50 -11.46 7.67 1.26
CA VAL A 50 -12.79 7.82 0.64
C VAL A 50 -13.41 9.17 0.97
N ALA A 51 -13.33 9.62 2.23
CA ALA A 51 -13.83 10.92 2.63
C ALA A 51 -13.16 12.06 1.85
N SER A 52 -11.85 11.95 1.61
CA SER A 52 -11.09 12.98 0.90
C SER A 52 -11.48 13.12 -0.57
N ILE A 53 -11.72 12.02 -1.27
CA ILE A 53 -12.04 12.04 -2.70
C ILE A 53 -13.55 12.11 -2.98
N LYS A 54 -14.39 11.99 -1.94
CA LYS A 54 -15.85 12.09 -2.04
C LYS A 54 -16.34 13.34 -2.79
N PRO A 55 -15.77 14.56 -2.60
CA PRO A 55 -16.24 15.75 -3.31
C PRO A 55 -16.13 15.68 -4.84
N VAL A 56 -15.25 14.82 -5.36
CA VAL A 56 -15.07 14.63 -6.81
C VAL A 56 -16.16 13.72 -7.41
N TYR A 57 -16.71 12.80 -6.62
CA TYR A 57 -17.74 11.88 -7.09
C TYR A 57 -19.09 12.59 -7.27
N LYS A 58 -19.72 12.34 -8.41
CA LYS A 58 -21.11 12.74 -8.70
C LYS A 58 -21.93 11.50 -8.99
N LYS A 59 -23.19 11.48 -8.51
CA LYS A 59 -24.09 10.35 -8.72
C LYS A 59 -24.23 10.04 -10.23
N GLY A 60 -24.07 8.78 -10.60
CA GLY A 60 -24.13 8.31 -11.99
C GLY A 60 -22.81 8.38 -12.76
N MET A 61 -21.74 8.91 -12.16
CA MET A 61 -20.41 8.90 -12.75
C MET A 61 -19.90 7.45 -12.89
N THR A 62 -19.24 7.13 -14.00
CA THR A 62 -18.55 5.84 -14.17
C THR A 62 -17.22 5.84 -13.44
N PHE A 63 -16.67 4.66 -13.14
CA PHE A 63 -15.35 4.56 -12.53
C PHE A 63 -14.27 5.29 -13.34
N ASN A 64 -14.28 5.14 -14.67
CA ASN A 64 -13.30 5.82 -15.52
C ASN A 64 -13.44 7.35 -15.47
N SER A 65 -14.67 7.87 -15.48
CA SER A 65 -14.89 9.32 -15.34
C SER A 65 -14.44 9.83 -13.97
N PHE A 66 -14.68 9.07 -12.90
CA PHE A 66 -14.23 9.41 -11.55
C PHE A 66 -12.71 9.43 -11.45
N LYS A 67 -12.05 8.38 -11.94
CA LYS A 67 -10.59 8.27 -11.99
C LYS A 67 -9.99 9.46 -12.73
N MET A 68 -10.49 9.78 -13.93
CA MET A 68 -9.95 10.88 -14.75
C MET A 68 -10.13 12.26 -14.13
N SER A 69 -11.17 12.48 -13.31
CA SER A 69 -11.32 13.72 -12.54
C SER A 69 -10.24 13.86 -11.46
N LEU A 70 -9.85 12.76 -10.82
CA LEU A 70 -8.80 12.76 -9.79
C LEU A 70 -7.39 12.88 -10.37
N ILE A 71 -7.05 12.01 -11.33
CA ILE A 71 -5.67 11.86 -11.80
C ILE A 71 -5.35 12.70 -13.03
N GLY A 72 -6.36 13.20 -13.73
CA GLY A 72 -6.24 13.97 -14.97
C GLY A 72 -6.32 13.13 -16.24
N LYS A 73 -6.89 13.73 -17.29
CA LYS A 73 -7.22 13.06 -18.57
C LYS A 73 -6.00 12.59 -19.39
N ASN A 74 -4.81 13.12 -19.10
CA ASN A 74 -3.59 12.82 -19.85
C ASN A 74 -2.83 11.60 -19.29
N ILE A 75 -3.25 11.07 -18.13
CA ILE A 75 -2.61 9.88 -17.53
C ILE A 75 -3.11 8.62 -18.24
N LYS A 76 -2.20 7.97 -18.97
CA LYS A 76 -2.51 6.76 -19.76
C LYS A 76 -2.64 5.50 -18.91
N SER A 77 -1.88 5.42 -17.82
CA SER A 77 -1.85 4.28 -16.91
C SER A 77 -1.43 4.70 -15.51
N ILE A 78 -1.99 4.03 -14.51
CA ILE A 78 -1.55 4.09 -13.11
C ILE A 78 -1.13 2.67 -12.68
N THR A 79 -0.58 2.52 -11.48
CA THR A 79 -0.21 1.18 -11.00
C THR A 79 -1.47 0.38 -10.68
N LYS A 80 -1.32 -0.94 -10.60
CA LYS A 80 -2.44 -1.81 -10.23
C LYS A 80 -2.98 -1.46 -8.84
N GLU A 81 -2.09 -1.21 -7.88
CA GLU A 81 -2.43 -0.87 -6.51
C GLU A 81 -3.18 0.46 -6.42
N GLY A 82 -2.79 1.45 -7.23
CA GLY A 82 -3.51 2.73 -7.33
C GLY A 82 -4.90 2.57 -7.95
N ASP A 83 -5.03 1.75 -9.00
CA ASP A 83 -6.32 1.49 -9.66
C ASP A 83 -7.27 0.69 -8.76
N ASP A 84 -6.78 -0.35 -8.10
CA ASP A 84 -7.54 -1.16 -7.14
C ASP A 84 -8.05 -0.28 -5.97
N LEU A 85 -7.19 0.60 -5.43
CA LEU A 85 -7.56 1.52 -4.34
C LEU A 85 -8.67 2.50 -4.78
N LEU A 86 -8.51 3.13 -5.95
CA LEU A 86 -9.53 4.03 -6.50
C LEU A 86 -10.83 3.29 -6.82
N PHE A 87 -10.76 2.07 -7.35
CA PHE A 87 -11.93 1.26 -7.68
C PHE A 87 -12.71 0.88 -6.43
N LYS A 88 -12.02 0.45 -5.38
CA LYS A 88 -12.63 0.16 -4.08
C LYS A 88 -13.32 1.39 -3.51
N ALA A 89 -12.63 2.53 -3.49
CA ALA A 89 -13.17 3.78 -2.99
C ALA A 89 -14.39 4.25 -3.79
N PHE A 90 -14.34 4.13 -5.11
CA PHE A 90 -15.47 4.40 -6.00
C PHE A 90 -16.67 3.51 -5.68
N GLY A 91 -16.47 2.21 -5.41
CA GLY A 91 -17.53 1.30 -5.00
C GLY A 91 -18.26 1.76 -3.74
N TYR A 92 -17.53 2.26 -2.73
CA TYR A 92 -18.15 2.83 -1.52
C TYR A 92 -18.98 4.08 -1.83
N LEU A 93 -18.46 4.97 -2.67
CA LEU A 93 -19.16 6.20 -3.06
C LEU A 93 -20.42 5.89 -3.88
N GLN A 94 -20.34 4.93 -4.80
CA GLN A 94 -21.45 4.48 -5.63
C GLN A 94 -22.57 3.89 -4.77
N ASN A 95 -22.22 3.06 -3.79
CA ASN A 95 -23.15 2.42 -2.87
C ASN A 95 -23.59 3.32 -1.72
N SER A 96 -23.18 4.59 -1.69
CA SER A 96 -23.46 5.54 -0.59
C SER A 96 -23.08 4.99 0.79
N THR A 97 -22.00 4.19 0.86
CA THR A 97 -21.51 3.63 2.11
C THR A 97 -21.00 4.76 3.00
N THR A 98 -21.39 4.75 4.28
CA THR A 98 -20.96 5.79 5.22
C THR A 98 -19.50 5.59 5.61
N ILE A 99 -18.78 6.69 5.84
CA ILE A 99 -17.39 6.71 6.31
C ILE A 99 -17.22 5.86 7.60
N LYS A 100 -18.19 5.93 8.52
CA LYS A 100 -18.24 5.08 9.72
C LYS A 100 -18.31 3.59 9.37
N ASN A 101 -19.16 3.20 8.42
CA ASN A 101 -19.28 1.79 8.03
C ASN A 101 -18.01 1.28 7.35
N ILE A 102 -17.27 2.13 6.63
CA ILE A 102 -15.98 1.77 6.03
C ILE A 102 -14.95 1.50 7.14
N ALA A 103 -14.84 2.40 8.12
CA ALA A 103 -13.87 2.25 9.22
C ALA A 103 -14.08 0.97 10.05
N ILE A 104 -15.33 0.49 10.15
CA ILE A 104 -15.67 -0.73 10.90
C ILE A 104 -15.47 -1.98 10.03
N ASN A 105 -16.03 -1.97 8.81
CA ASN A 105 -16.26 -3.19 8.04
C ASN A 105 -15.29 -3.41 6.88
N ASP A 106 -14.52 -2.40 6.46
CA ASP A 106 -13.53 -2.63 5.40
C ASP A 106 -12.48 -3.66 5.83
N SER A 107 -11.90 -4.34 4.85
CA SER A 107 -10.81 -5.29 5.08
C SER A 107 -9.45 -4.62 5.27
N GLY A 108 -9.30 -3.37 4.81
CA GLY A 108 -8.02 -2.67 4.72
C GLY A 108 -7.11 -3.13 3.58
N LYS A 109 -7.47 -4.19 2.84
CA LYS A 109 -6.58 -4.87 1.89
C LYS A 109 -6.08 -3.95 0.76
N GLU A 110 -6.97 -3.20 0.12
CA GLU A 110 -6.58 -2.30 -0.97
C GLU A 110 -5.72 -1.12 -0.49
N MET A 111 -6.04 -0.56 0.68
CA MET A 111 -5.22 0.49 1.32
C MET A 111 -3.84 -0.06 1.71
N ALA A 112 -3.76 -1.24 2.32
CA ALA A 112 -2.50 -1.88 2.68
C ALA A 112 -1.61 -2.11 1.45
N LYS A 113 -2.16 -2.60 0.33
CA LYS A 113 -1.40 -2.80 -0.92
C LYS A 113 -0.81 -1.48 -1.44
N ALA A 114 -1.60 -0.40 -1.44
CA ALA A 114 -1.13 0.91 -1.87
C ALA A 114 0.00 1.45 -0.96
N LEU A 115 -0.13 1.29 0.35
CA LEU A 115 0.88 1.71 1.33
C LEU A 115 2.20 0.92 1.15
N VAL A 116 2.10 -0.40 1.02
CA VAL A 116 3.24 -1.28 0.75
C VAL A 116 3.92 -0.92 -0.56
N PHE A 117 3.15 -0.63 -1.62
CA PHE A 117 3.71 -0.17 -2.89
C PHE A 117 4.52 1.11 -2.72
N VAL A 118 3.95 2.14 -2.08
CA VAL A 118 4.61 3.44 -1.88
C VAL A 118 5.91 3.27 -1.10
N LYS A 119 5.89 2.49 0.00
CA LYS A 119 7.07 2.22 0.81
C LYS A 119 8.17 1.54 0.00
N LYS A 120 7.85 0.41 -0.63
CA LYS A 120 8.82 -0.36 -1.44
C LYS A 120 9.39 0.48 -2.57
N TYR A 121 8.54 1.22 -3.30
CA TYR A 121 9.00 2.10 -4.37
C TYR A 121 9.99 3.14 -3.87
N ASN A 122 9.66 3.80 -2.75
CA ASN A 122 10.50 4.84 -2.17
C ASN A 122 11.84 4.30 -1.69
N ASP A 123 11.84 3.14 -1.03
CA ASP A 123 13.06 2.46 -0.58
C ASP A 123 13.95 2.06 -1.77
N ASP A 124 13.37 1.37 -2.75
CA ASP A 124 14.08 0.84 -3.93
C ASP A 124 14.68 1.96 -4.79
N LYS A 125 13.96 3.08 -4.92
CA LYS A 125 14.37 4.22 -5.74
C LYS A 125 15.10 5.32 -4.97
N LYS A 126 15.24 5.17 -3.65
CA LYS A 126 15.75 6.22 -2.75
C LYS A 126 15.06 7.57 -3.02
N SER A 127 13.73 7.53 -3.09
CA SER A 127 12.88 8.66 -3.49
C SER A 127 11.68 8.81 -2.56
N ASN A 128 10.94 9.91 -2.68
CA ASN A 128 9.66 10.13 -2.00
C ASN A 128 8.49 10.33 -2.98
N ILE A 129 8.66 9.97 -4.25
CA ILE A 129 7.63 10.15 -5.29
C ILE A 129 6.72 8.93 -5.47
N GLY A 130 6.89 7.84 -4.71
CA GLY A 130 6.13 6.61 -4.88
C GLY A 130 4.62 6.82 -4.81
N GLU A 131 4.17 7.79 -4.02
CA GLU A 131 2.77 8.20 -3.93
C GLU A 131 2.25 8.90 -5.21
N LEU A 132 3.10 9.64 -5.93
CA LEU A 132 2.75 10.19 -7.24
C LEU A 132 2.69 9.07 -8.28
N VAL A 133 3.69 8.18 -8.25
CA VAL A 133 3.82 7.07 -9.21
C VAL A 133 2.68 6.09 -9.08
N LEU A 134 2.21 5.83 -7.86
CA LEU A 134 1.01 5.03 -7.57
C LEU A 134 -0.18 5.46 -8.45
N PHE A 135 -0.35 6.78 -8.63
CA PHE A 135 -1.42 7.38 -9.43
C PHE A 135 -0.94 7.87 -10.82
N GLY A 136 0.16 7.31 -11.33
CA GLY A 136 0.65 7.52 -12.69
C GLY A 136 1.34 8.85 -12.95
N ASN A 137 1.81 9.54 -11.90
CA ASN A 137 2.47 10.83 -12.03
C ASN A 137 3.88 10.84 -11.43
N THR A 138 4.70 11.81 -11.85
CA THR A 138 6.03 12.06 -11.30
C THR A 138 6.22 13.49 -10.82
N PHE A 139 5.23 14.37 -11.03
CA PHE A 139 5.29 15.79 -10.70
C PHE A 139 4.30 16.13 -9.58
N ARG A 140 4.74 16.88 -8.57
CA ARG A 140 3.98 17.18 -7.33
C ARG A 140 2.73 18.05 -7.53
N GLU A 141 2.64 18.77 -8.65
CA GLU A 141 1.58 19.73 -8.96
C GLU A 141 0.47 19.17 -9.86
N ALA A 142 0.52 17.88 -10.16
CA ALA A 142 -0.09 17.38 -11.38
C ALA A 142 -1.52 16.82 -11.25
N PHE A 143 -2.15 16.90 -10.07
CA PHE A 143 -3.51 16.41 -9.87
C PHE A 143 -4.53 17.56 -9.92
N PRO A 144 -5.43 17.57 -10.93
CA PRO A 144 -6.29 18.71 -11.27
C PRO A 144 -7.28 19.11 -10.15
N ASP A 145 -7.76 18.17 -9.35
CA ASP A 145 -8.75 18.45 -8.28
C ASP A 145 -8.13 18.62 -6.88
N SER A 146 -6.80 18.75 -6.78
CA SER A 146 -6.11 18.89 -5.48
C SER A 146 -6.51 20.14 -4.69
N GLY A 147 -7.06 21.18 -5.33
CA GLY A 147 -7.53 22.41 -4.67
C GLY A 147 -8.96 22.35 -4.12
N ALA A 148 -9.83 21.52 -4.71
CA ALA A 148 -11.23 21.35 -4.27
C ALA A 148 -11.37 20.26 -3.19
N ILE A 149 -10.39 19.35 -3.14
CA ILE A 149 -10.25 18.34 -2.10
C ILE A 149 -9.59 19.01 -0.90
N ARG A 150 -10.36 19.78 -0.13
CA ARG A 150 -9.95 20.23 1.22
C ARG A 150 -10.15 19.07 2.18
N LEU A 151 -9.04 18.49 2.63
CA LEU A 151 -9.01 17.28 3.44
C LEU A 151 -9.39 17.56 4.88
N ALA A 152 -9.90 16.52 5.54
CA ALA A 152 -9.95 16.44 6.99
C ALA A 152 -8.51 16.31 7.58
N GLY A 153 -7.61 17.26 7.28
CA GLY A 153 -6.22 17.24 7.75
C GLY A 153 -5.18 17.87 6.81
N PRO A 154 -3.89 17.84 7.19
CA PRO A 154 -2.79 18.52 6.48
C PRO A 154 -2.29 17.81 5.21
N CYS A 155 -2.66 16.54 4.98
CA CYS A 155 -2.16 15.72 3.88
C CYS A 155 -3.07 15.80 2.66
N LYS A 156 -2.53 15.86 1.44
CA LYS A 156 -3.35 15.72 0.21
C LYS A 156 -3.85 14.28 0.02
N TRP A 157 -4.95 14.09 -0.72
CA TRP A 157 -5.57 12.76 -0.90
C TRP A 157 -4.62 11.71 -1.47
N TYR A 158 -3.72 12.12 -2.36
CA TYR A 158 -2.75 11.23 -2.99
C TYR A 158 -1.51 11.00 -2.13
N GLN A 159 -1.31 11.77 -1.04
CA GLN A 159 -0.08 11.72 -0.24
C GLN A 159 -0.13 10.64 0.83
N LEU A 160 -0.23 9.37 0.42
CA LEU A 160 -0.44 8.26 1.34
C LEU A 160 0.63 8.13 2.42
N GLY A 161 1.87 8.58 2.17
CA GLY A 161 2.90 8.61 3.22
C GLY A 161 2.62 9.65 4.31
N CYS A 162 2.01 10.78 3.96
CA CYS A 162 1.55 11.76 4.93
C CYS A 162 0.40 11.20 5.78
N TRP A 163 -0.58 10.55 5.14
CA TRP A 163 -1.66 9.85 5.86
C TRP A 163 -1.12 8.77 6.78
N TRP A 164 -0.14 8.01 6.31
CA TRP A 164 0.52 7.00 7.12
C TRP A 164 1.11 7.61 8.39
N ASN A 165 1.87 8.70 8.28
CA ASN A 165 2.47 9.33 9.45
C ASN A 165 1.41 9.85 10.44
N LEU A 166 0.25 10.30 9.95
CA LEU A 166 -0.88 10.66 10.81
C LEU A 166 -1.50 9.46 11.54
N ILE A 167 -1.56 8.31 10.88
CA ILE A 167 -2.28 7.13 11.37
C ILE A 167 -1.37 6.24 12.23
N PHE A 168 -0.17 5.94 11.74
CA PHE A 168 0.76 4.99 12.32
C PHE A 168 1.94 5.66 13.04
N GLY A 169 2.19 6.96 12.82
CA GLY A 169 3.43 7.60 13.23
C GLY A 169 4.57 7.23 12.27
N ASP A 170 5.80 7.22 12.77
CA ASP A 170 6.96 6.81 11.97
C ASP A 170 6.80 5.36 11.48
N TYR A 171 7.05 5.13 10.19
CA TYR A 171 7.04 3.82 9.54
C TYR A 171 7.94 2.84 10.31
N SER A 172 7.36 1.93 11.11
CA SER A 172 8.09 0.80 11.66
C SER A 172 8.04 -0.37 10.67
N ASP A 173 9.17 -1.07 10.51
CA ASP A 173 9.25 -2.28 9.69
C ASP A 173 8.27 -3.36 10.18
N GLU A 174 7.90 -3.30 11.46
CA GLU A 174 6.88 -4.15 12.06
C GLU A 174 5.48 -3.93 11.46
N VAL A 175 5.04 -2.68 11.29
CA VAL A 175 3.74 -2.40 10.64
C VAL A 175 3.79 -2.92 9.20
N LEU A 176 4.89 -2.67 8.49
CA LEU A 176 5.06 -3.15 7.12
C LEU A 176 4.94 -4.68 7.02
N GLY A 177 5.55 -5.39 7.97
CA GLY A 177 5.45 -6.84 8.08
C GLY A 177 4.02 -7.33 8.32
N ILE A 178 3.28 -6.72 9.26
CA ILE A 178 1.86 -7.06 9.51
C ILE A 178 1.01 -6.85 8.25
N LEU A 179 1.25 -5.79 7.49
CA LEU A 179 0.52 -5.56 6.24
C LEU A 179 0.76 -6.69 5.24
N ILE A 180 2.01 -7.06 5.04
CA ILE A 180 2.43 -8.05 4.05
C ILE A 180 1.99 -9.46 4.45
N ASP A 181 2.16 -9.82 5.72
CA ASP A 181 2.03 -11.20 6.20
C ASP A 181 0.60 -11.55 6.64
N ILE A 182 -0.22 -10.56 7.02
CA ILE A 182 -1.53 -10.79 7.65
C ILE A 182 -2.68 -10.13 6.89
N ILE A 183 -2.53 -8.89 6.41
CA ILE A 183 -3.64 -8.14 5.79
C ILE A 183 -3.76 -8.37 4.29
N ILE A 184 -2.62 -8.45 3.60
CA ILE A 184 -2.55 -8.59 2.14
C ILE A 184 -2.81 -10.01 1.60
N PRO A 185 -2.44 -11.13 2.25
CA PRO A 185 -2.66 -12.48 1.73
C PRO A 185 -4.10 -12.67 1.22
#